data_AF-A0A0S8A0T2-F1
#
_entry.id   AF-A0A0S8A0T2-F1
#
_cell.length_a   1.000
_cell.length_b   1.000
_cell.length_c   1.000
_cell.angle_alpha   90.00
_cell.angle_beta   90.00
_cell.angle_gamma   90.00
#
_symmetry.space_group_name_H-M   'P 1'
#
loop_
_entity.id
_entity.type
_entity.pdbx_description
1 polymer ?
#
loop_
_entity_poly.entity_id
_entity_poly.type
_entity_poly.pdbx_seq_one_letter_code
_entity_poly.pdbx_strand_id
1 'polypeptide(L)'
;MSAIPDFTNDELDIIKQTVAERFGEPKDIELADTEMRLDKSITQLTNCPAVYWEARDCHFVIVKTGGKRYRNQFFYRGYQQYGTGIEEYDDIFNCTLTLLQVQADHESQEKDPTQ
;
A
#
# COMPACT_ATOMS: atom_id res chain seq x y z
N MET A 1 -0.46 -19.78 -16.14
CA MET A 1 -0.72 -19.36 -14.75
C MET A 1 0.59 -18.83 -14.19
N SER A 2 0.86 -17.55 -14.39
CA SER A 2 2.00 -16.91 -13.74
C SER A 2 1.49 -16.40 -12.39
N ALA A 3 1.72 -17.17 -11.33
CA ALA A 3 1.50 -16.68 -9.98
C ALA A 3 2.45 -15.50 -9.75
N ILE A 4 1.94 -14.40 -9.20
CA ILE A 4 2.78 -13.28 -8.80
C ILE A 4 3.62 -13.76 -7.62
N PRO A 5 4.95 -13.54 -7.63
CA PRO A 5 5.77 -13.96 -6.50
C PRO A 5 5.43 -13.17 -5.25
N ASP A 6 5.50 -13.84 -4.10
CA ASP A 6 5.38 -13.22 -2.79
C ASP A 6 6.43 -12.13 -2.54
N PHE A 7 6.23 -11.37 -1.46
CA PHE A 7 7.21 -10.42 -0.99
C PHE A 7 8.48 -11.14 -0.49
N THR A 8 9.64 -10.64 -0.89
CA THR A 8 10.92 -11.11 -0.36
C THR A 8 11.17 -10.52 1.01
N ASN A 9 12.06 -11.14 1.80
CA ASN A 9 12.43 -10.61 3.11
C ASN A 9 12.97 -9.17 3.01
N ASP A 10 13.79 -8.89 1.98
CA ASP A 10 14.31 -7.54 1.74
C ASP A 10 13.20 -6.51 1.51
N GLU A 11 12.18 -6.86 0.73
CA GLU A 11 11.03 -5.97 0.49
C GLU A 11 10.26 -5.71 1.80
N LEU A 12 10.06 -6.74 2.62
CA LEU A 12 9.37 -6.61 3.90
C LEU A 12 10.16 -5.79 4.91
N ASP A 13 11.48 -5.95 4.97
CA ASP A 13 12.34 -5.17 5.83
C ASP A 13 12.33 -3.68 5.44
N ILE A 14 12.33 -3.37 4.14
CA ILE A 14 12.18 -1.99 3.64
C ILE A 14 10.85 -1.39 4.10
N ILE A 15 9.73 -2.12 3.97
CA ILE A 15 8.42 -1.63 4.41
C ILE A 15 8.44 -1.37 5.92
N LYS A 16 8.88 -2.36 6.70
CA LYS A 16 8.95 -2.26 8.17
C LYS A 16 9.79 -1.08 8.64
N GLN A 17 10.97 -0.91 8.07
CA GLN A 17 11.87 0.19 8.43
C GLN A 17 11.25 1.54 8.07
N THR A 18 10.72 1.69 6.85
CA THR A 18 10.12 2.94 6.38
C THR A 18 8.91 3.34 7.23
N VAL A 19 8.05 2.38 7.56
CA VAL A 19 6.89 2.58 8.43
C VAL A 19 7.33 2.93 9.85
N ALA A 20 8.33 2.22 10.39
CA ALA A 20 8.85 2.49 11.74
C ALA A 20 9.48 3.89 11.85
N GLU A 21 10.24 4.32 10.85
CA GLU A 21 10.83 5.67 10.79
C GLU A 21 9.73 6.75 10.75
N ARG A 22 8.64 6.51 10.02
CA ARG A 22 7.53 7.46 9.91
C ARG A 22 6.74 7.63 11.20
N PHE A 23 6.42 6.52 11.88
CA PHE A 23 5.59 6.52 13.07
C PHE A 23 6.38 6.58 14.38
N GLY A 24 7.70 6.39 14.34
CA GLY A 24 8.59 6.35 15.51
C GLY A 24 8.54 5.03 16.28
N GLU A 25 7.78 4.04 15.80
CA GLU A 25 7.61 2.72 16.42
C GLU A 25 7.34 1.67 15.32
N PRO A 26 7.81 0.43 15.51
CA PRO A 26 7.49 -0.65 14.58
C PRO A 26 5.99 -0.94 14.60
N LYS A 27 5.39 -1.07 13.41
CA LYS A 27 3.99 -1.47 13.25
C LYS A 27 3.88 -2.95 12.94
N ASP A 28 2.73 -3.52 13.29
CA ASP A 28 2.41 -4.91 12.98
C ASP A 28 2.10 -5.01 11.49
N ILE A 29 3.06 -5.56 10.75
CA ILE A 29 2.95 -5.75 9.30
C ILE A 29 2.43 -7.16 9.06
N GLU A 30 1.22 -7.25 8.52
CA GLU A 30 0.56 -8.51 8.19
C GLU A 30 0.71 -8.83 6.69
N LEU A 31 0.99 -10.09 6.39
CA LEU A 31 0.95 -10.61 5.02
C LEU A 31 -0.47 -11.11 4.74
N ALA A 32 -1.04 -10.64 3.64
CA ALA A 32 -2.37 -11.00 3.19
C ALA A 32 -2.35 -11.34 1.69
N ASP A 33 -3.41 -11.97 1.21
CA ASP A 33 -3.65 -12.18 -0.21
C ASP A 33 -4.88 -11.37 -0.63
N THR A 34 -4.82 -10.74 -1.80
CA THR A 34 -5.93 -9.96 -2.34
C THR A 34 -6.18 -10.26 -3.80
N GLU A 35 -7.44 -10.24 -4.19
CA GLU A 35 -7.87 -10.43 -5.57
C GLU A 35 -8.01 -9.07 -6.26
N MET A 36 -7.11 -8.80 -7.20
CA MET A 36 -7.13 -7.54 -7.96
C MET A 36 -7.30 -7.78 -9.44
N ARG A 37 -8.05 -6.87 -10.08
CA ARG A 37 -8.09 -6.75 -11.54
C ARG A 37 -6.89 -5.93 -12.00
N LEU A 38 -5.90 -6.60 -12.59
CA LEU A 38 -4.70 -5.94 -13.09
C LEU A 38 -4.91 -5.27 -14.44
N ASP A 39 -5.69 -5.90 -15.31
CA ASP A 39 -5.99 -5.40 -16.66
C ASP A 39 -7.48 -5.05 -16.77
N LYS A 40 -7.80 -3.82 -17.19
CA LYS A 40 -9.18 -3.36 -17.32
C LYS A 40 -9.95 -4.12 -18.41
N SER A 41 -9.23 -4.72 -19.36
CA SER A 41 -9.78 -5.49 -20.48
C SER A 41 -10.10 -6.94 -20.09
N ILE A 42 -9.57 -7.41 -18.96
CA ILE A 42 -9.70 -8.79 -18.49
C ILE A 42 -10.59 -8.82 -17.25
N THR A 43 -11.68 -9.58 -17.28
CA THR A 43 -12.62 -9.67 -16.15
C THR A 43 -12.09 -10.57 -15.02
N GLN A 44 -11.04 -11.35 -15.30
CA GLN A 44 -10.40 -12.24 -14.35
C GLN A 44 -9.68 -11.46 -13.24
N LEU A 45 -9.92 -11.87 -11.99
CA LEU A 45 -9.17 -11.41 -10.84
C LEU A 45 -7.88 -12.23 -10.71
N THR A 46 -6.79 -11.56 -10.36
CA THR A 46 -5.50 -12.18 -10.10
C THR A 46 -5.25 -12.14 -8.60
N ASN A 47 -4.91 -13.30 -8.01
CA ASN A 47 -4.42 -13.35 -6.64
C ASN A 47 -3.06 -12.68 -6.58
N CYS A 48 -2.98 -11.64 -5.77
CA CYS A 48 -1.81 -10.80 -5.59
C CYS A 48 -1.44 -10.81 -4.11
N PRO A 49 -0.16 -11.06 -3.76
CA PRO A 49 0.29 -10.92 -2.40
C PRO A 49 0.18 -9.45 -1.98
N ALA A 50 -0.23 -9.24 -0.74
CA ALA A 50 -0.44 -7.93 -0.14
C ALA A 50 0.22 -7.85 1.23
N VAL A 51 0.64 -6.64 1.56
CA VAL A 51 1.14 -6.26 2.87
C VAL A 51 0.17 -5.26 3.46
N TYR A 52 -0.27 -5.51 4.68
CA TYR A 52 -1.27 -4.74 5.39
C TYR A 52 -0.74 -4.28 6.74
N TRP A 53 -1.08 -3.06 7.15
CA TRP A 53 -0.86 -2.60 8.51
C TRP A 53 -1.81 -1.46 8.86
N GLU A 54 -1.95 -1.21 10.15
CA GLU A 54 -2.77 -0.13 10.68
C GLU A 54 -1.92 0.88 11.46
N ALA A 55 -2.20 2.17 11.26
CA ALA A 55 -1.62 3.24 12.06
C ALA A 55 -2.54 4.46 12.12
N ARG A 56 -2.76 5.00 13.32
CA ARG A 56 -3.56 6.22 13.56
C ARG A 56 -4.97 6.18 12.94
N ASP A 57 -5.69 5.07 13.15
CA ASP A 57 -7.03 4.82 12.57
C ASP A 57 -7.06 4.78 11.03
N CYS A 58 -5.89 4.65 10.39
CA CYS A 58 -5.73 4.47 8.96
C CYS A 58 -5.20 3.07 8.67
N HIS A 59 -5.82 2.43 7.71
CA HIS A 59 -5.43 1.14 7.16
C HIS A 59 -4.61 1.35 5.90
N PHE A 60 -3.48 0.66 5.80
CA PHE A 60 -2.58 0.74 4.67
C PHE A 60 -2.45 -0.61 4.02
N VAL A 61 -2.40 -0.61 2.69
CA VAL A 61 -2.19 -1.83 1.91
C VAL A 61 -1.23 -1.57 0.76
N ILE A 62 -0.22 -2.43 0.62
CA ILE A 62 0.65 -2.51 -0.55
C ILE A 62 0.41 -3.85 -1.22
N VAL A 63 0.09 -3.85 -2.51
CA VAL A 63 -0.18 -5.04 -3.28
C VAL A 63 0.89 -5.22 -4.34
N LYS A 64 1.47 -6.42 -4.42
CA LYS A 64 2.42 -6.78 -5.44
C LYS A 64 1.67 -7.31 -6.65
N THR A 65 1.82 -6.64 -7.78
CA THR A 65 1.10 -6.94 -9.04
C THR A 65 2.00 -7.64 -10.06
N GLY A 66 3.30 -7.74 -9.78
CA GLY A 66 4.29 -8.43 -10.59
C GLY A 66 5.63 -8.55 -9.85
N GLY A 67 6.67 -9.05 -10.54
CA GLY A 67 7.96 -9.33 -9.89
C GLY A 67 8.66 -8.11 -9.27
N LYS A 68 8.48 -6.93 -9.86
CA LYS A 68 8.95 -5.62 -9.36
C LYS A 68 7.90 -4.56 -9.64
N ARG A 69 6.64 -4.87 -9.34
CA ARG A 69 5.53 -3.96 -9.60
C ARG A 69 4.59 -3.96 -8.41
N TYR A 70 4.31 -2.77 -7.89
CA TYR A 70 3.59 -2.58 -6.65
C TYR A 70 2.51 -1.52 -6.84
N ARG A 71 1.39 -1.71 -6.15
CA ARG A 71 0.32 -0.71 -6.01
C ARG A 71 0.13 -0.45 -4.52
N ASN A 72 -0.25 0.78 -4.19
CA ASN A 72 -0.50 1.18 -2.81
C ASN A 72 -1.86 1.84 -2.68
N GLN A 73 -2.51 1.60 -1.55
CA GLN A 73 -3.76 2.25 -1.18
C GLN A 73 -3.80 2.41 0.34
N PHE A 74 -4.53 3.42 0.81
CA PHE A 74 -4.87 3.58 2.21
C PHE A 74 -6.35 3.89 2.36
N PHE A 75 -6.92 3.57 3.52
CA PHE A 75 -8.31 3.85 3.81
C PHE A 75 -8.54 4.01 5.32
N TYR A 76 -9.50 4.86 5.69
CA TYR A 76 -9.88 5.04 7.11
C TYR A 76 -11.12 4.24 7.47
N ARG A 77 -12.11 4.21 6.57
CA ARG A 77 -13.37 3.46 6.70
C ARG A 77 -13.70 2.84 5.35
N GLY A 78 -14.53 1.79 5.32
CA GLY A 78 -14.77 0.97 4.11
C GLY A 78 -15.24 1.71 2.84
N TYR A 79 -15.66 2.98 2.94
CA TYR A 79 -16.05 3.82 1.80
C TYR A 79 -15.01 4.87 1.40
N GLN A 80 -13.94 5.07 2.18
CA GLN A 80 -12.92 6.09 1.99
C GLN A 80 -11.60 5.43 1.59
N GLN A 81 -11.54 4.94 0.35
CA GLN A 81 -10.33 4.38 -0.23
C GLN A 81 -9.60 5.45 -1.04
N TYR A 82 -8.33 5.65 -0.72
CA TYR A 82 -7.47 6.62 -1.35
C TYR A 82 -6.26 5.91 -1.97
N GLY A 83 -6.04 6.19 -3.24
CA GLY A 83 -4.79 5.84 -3.91
C GLY A 83 -3.83 7.03 -3.90
N THR A 84 -2.58 6.77 -4.23
CA THR A 84 -1.54 7.81 -4.41
C THR A 84 -1.62 8.53 -5.75
N GLY A 85 -2.54 8.14 -6.63
CA GLY A 85 -2.63 8.62 -8.02
C GLY A 85 -1.61 7.98 -8.96
N ILE A 86 -0.70 7.14 -8.46
CA ILE A 86 0.25 6.37 -9.26
C ILE A 86 -0.32 4.97 -9.50
N GLU A 87 -0.41 4.58 -10.77
CA GLU A 87 -1.04 3.30 -11.15
C GLU A 87 -0.17 2.10 -10.77
N GLU A 88 1.16 2.22 -10.86
CA GLU A 88 2.11 1.16 -10.51
C GLU A 88 3.49 1.75 -10.20
N TYR A 89 4.16 1.19 -9.20
CA TYR A 89 5.53 1.50 -8.82
C TYR A 89 6.45 0.34 -9.18
N ASP A 90 7.67 0.63 -9.61
CA ASP A 90 8.70 -0.38 -9.87
C ASP A 90 9.62 -0.65 -8.67
N ASP A 91 9.49 0.14 -7.60
CA ASP A 91 10.32 0.10 -6.40
C ASP A 91 9.47 0.15 -5.12
N ILE A 92 9.74 -0.78 -4.19
CA ILE A 92 8.94 -0.94 -2.96
C ILE A 92 9.17 0.21 -1.97
N PHE A 93 10.37 0.78 -1.94
CA PHE A 93 10.68 1.91 -1.06
C PHE A 93 9.90 3.14 -1.48
N ASN A 94 9.95 3.51 -2.77
CA ASN A 94 9.15 4.60 -3.32
C ASN A 94 7.64 4.35 -3.15
N CYS A 95 7.18 3.12 -3.39
CA CYS A 95 5.80 2.73 -3.16
C CYS A 95 5.37 2.97 -1.71
N THR A 96 6.19 2.60 -0.74
CA THR A 96 5.90 2.78 0.70
C THR A 96 5.99 4.25 1.10
N LEU A 97 7.03 4.95 0.66
CA LEU A 97 7.26 6.36 1.01
C LEU A 97 6.16 7.27 0.47
N THR A 98 5.79 7.12 -0.81
CA THR A 98 4.73 7.94 -1.41
C THR A 98 3.37 7.67 -0.74
N LEU A 99 3.08 6.41 -0.38
CA LEU A 99 1.87 6.07 0.37
C LEU A 99 1.77 6.86 1.68
N LEU A 100 2.86 6.86 2.46
CA LEU A 100 2.92 7.56 3.75
C LEU A 100 2.90 9.09 3.60
N GLN A 101 3.49 9.63 2.54
CA GLN A 101 3.44 11.05 2.22
C GLN A 101 2.03 11.50 1.85
N VAL A 102 1.38 10.82 0.89
CA VAL A 102 0.02 11.16 0.46
C VAL A 102 -0.98 11.04 1.61
N GLN A 103 -0.83 10.03 2.48
CA GLN A 103 -1.66 9.93 3.68
C GLN A 103 -1.45 11.12 4.62
N ALA A 104 -0.21 11.56 4.83
CA ALA A 104 0.09 12.72 5.67
C ALA A 104 -0.47 14.03 5.08
N ASP A 105 -0.42 14.19 3.76
CA ASP A 105 -1.03 15.31 3.05
C ASP A 105 -2.55 15.30 3.20
N HIS A 106 -3.19 14.13 3.04
CA HIS A 106 -4.63 13.96 3.23
C HIS A 106 -5.05 14.29 4.67
N GLU A 107 -4.32 13.77 5.66
CA GLU A 107 -4.58 14.06 7.08
C GLU A 107 -4.43 15.56 7.39
N SER A 108 -3.48 16.25 6.73
CA SER A 108 -3.30 17.70 6.89
C SER A 108 -4.42 18.50 6.24
N GLN A 109 -4.90 18.09 5.06
CA GLN A 109 -6.01 18.73 4.37
C GLN A 109 -7.34 18.54 5.10
N GLU A 110 -7.62 17.35 5.63
CA GLU A 110 -8.85 17.09 6.41
C GLU A 110 -8.87 17.84 7.74
N LYS A 111 -7.69 18.12 8.33
CA LYS A 111 -7.56 18.87 9.59
C LYS A 111 -7.59 20.39 9.41
N ASP A 112 -7.60 20.90 8.18
CA ASP A 112 -7.77 22.33 7.90
C ASP A 112 -9.23 22.60 7.46
N PRO A 113 -10.14 22.95 8.39
CA PRO A 113 -11.53 23.24 8.07
C PRO A 113 -11.72 24.61 7.37
N THR A 114 -10.67 25.20 6.80
CA THR A 114 -10.72 26.55 6.21
C THR A 114 -10.69 26.49 4.68
N GLN A 115 -11.80 26.07 4.07
CA GLN A 115 -12.23 26.59 2.76
C GLN A 115 -13.75 26.80 2.74
#